data_AF-A0A0L7LH41-F1
#
_entry.id   AF-A0A0L7LH41-F1
#
_cell.length_a   1.000
_cell.length_b   1.000
_cell.length_c   1.000
_cell.angle_alpha   90.00
_cell.angle_beta   90.00
_cell.angle_gamma   90.00
#
_symmetry.space_group_name_H-M   'P 1'
#
loop_
_entity.id
_entity.type
_entity.pdbx_description
1 polymer ?
#
loop_
_entity_poly.entity_id
_entity_poly.type
_entity_poly.pdbx_seq_one_letter_code
_entity_poly.pdbx_strand_id
1 'polypeptide(L)'
;MSASVIKYIGRTTDFKGKSLWEIVGSLKNFGVGRVIVRSVFQRYPEPSFMKIVKVETCPDEERRRVRVWVEKTFRGRKQPALTEIYRTSYKTDYQLIPKKDEASLLAAVNDVSASEEILPNKVEMPPLMKKYDYRFIQF
;
A
#
# COMPACT_ATOMS: atom_id res chain seq x y z
N MET A 1 -23.31 5.25 37.11
CA MET A 1 -23.55 4.86 35.70
C MET A 1 -22.40 3.97 35.25
N SER A 2 -22.48 2.65 35.42
CA SER A 2 -21.46 1.72 34.93
C SER A 2 -21.63 1.57 33.41
N ALA A 3 -20.76 2.19 32.63
CA ALA A 3 -20.76 2.05 31.18
C ALA A 3 -20.44 0.59 30.81
N SER A 4 -21.34 -0.04 30.07
CA SER A 4 -21.14 -1.37 29.50
C SER A 4 -19.94 -1.34 28.55
N VAL A 5 -18.87 -2.05 28.90
CA VAL A 5 -17.66 -2.16 28.08
C VAL A 5 -17.96 -3.03 26.86
N ILE A 6 -18.19 -2.39 25.72
CA ILE A 6 -18.38 -3.09 24.45
C ILE A 6 -17.05 -3.70 24.03
N LYS A 7 -16.94 -5.03 24.11
CA LYS A 7 -15.76 -5.79 23.68
C LYS A 7 -16.02 -6.34 22.29
N TYR A 8 -15.37 -5.75 21.29
CA TYR A 8 -15.40 -6.29 19.92
C TYR A 8 -14.59 -7.58 19.86
N ILE A 9 -15.20 -8.66 19.37
CA ILE A 9 -14.59 -9.97 19.20
C ILE A 9 -14.47 -10.25 17.70
N GLY A 10 -13.25 -10.51 17.22
CA GLY A 10 -12.98 -10.81 15.81
C GLY A 10 -11.74 -10.12 15.27
N ARG A 11 -11.41 -10.41 14.00
CA ARG A 11 -10.31 -9.74 13.30
C ARG A 11 -10.78 -8.38 12.81
N THR A 12 -10.19 -7.30 13.32
CA THR A 12 -10.46 -5.96 12.83
C THR A 12 -9.84 -5.76 11.45
N THR A 13 -10.58 -5.10 10.56
CA THR A 13 -10.09 -4.71 9.23
C THR A 13 -10.29 -3.21 9.04
N ASP A 14 -9.21 -2.49 8.82
CA ASP A 14 -9.24 -1.03 8.61
C ASP A 14 -9.48 -0.65 7.14
N PHE A 15 -10.00 -1.56 6.31
CA PHE A 15 -10.24 -1.29 4.89
C PHE A 15 -11.41 -0.32 4.71
N LYS A 16 -11.11 0.84 4.15
CA LYS A 16 -12.10 1.87 3.82
C LYS A 16 -11.97 2.25 2.36
N GLY A 17 -13.02 2.00 1.57
CA GLY A 17 -13.05 2.45 0.18
C GLY A 17 -13.84 1.54 -0.73
N LYS A 18 -13.50 1.62 -2.02
CA LYS A 18 -14.09 0.82 -3.10
C LYS A 18 -13.04 -0.11 -3.68
N SER A 19 -13.50 -1.10 -4.44
CA SER A 19 -12.61 -1.94 -5.23
C SER A 19 -12.01 -1.16 -6.41
N LEU A 20 -10.87 -1.61 -6.93
CA LEU A 20 -10.32 -1.00 -8.15
C LEU A 20 -11.27 -1.14 -9.33
N TRP A 21 -11.98 -2.28 -9.43
CA TRP A 21 -12.96 -2.52 -10.50
C TRP A 21 -14.05 -1.45 -10.52
N GLU A 22 -14.64 -1.13 -9.37
CA GLU A 22 -15.71 -0.12 -9.27
C GLU A 22 -15.20 1.29 -9.60
N ILE A 23 -13.99 1.63 -9.13
CA ILE A 23 -13.39 2.92 -9.44
C ILE A 23 -13.14 3.00 -10.94
N VAL A 24 -12.33 2.10 -11.48
CA VAL A 24 -11.89 2.10 -12.87
C VAL A 24 -13.06 1.97 -13.85
N GLY A 25 -14.06 1.15 -13.54
CA GLY A 25 -15.27 0.99 -14.36
C GLY A 25 -16.21 2.20 -14.35
N SER A 26 -16.15 3.04 -13.31
CA SER A 26 -16.97 4.27 -13.24
C SER A 26 -16.35 5.47 -13.96
N LEU A 27 -15.05 5.42 -14.29
CA LEU A 27 -14.35 6.52 -14.95
C LEU A 27 -14.27 6.31 -16.47
N LYS A 28 -14.36 7.43 -17.21
CA LYS A 28 -14.02 7.46 -18.65
C LYS A 28 -12.54 7.10 -18.85
N ASN A 29 -12.24 6.33 -19.89
CA ASN A 29 -10.89 5.84 -20.22
C ASN A 29 -10.22 5.09 -19.06
N PHE A 30 -11.00 4.36 -18.26
CA PHE A 30 -10.50 3.55 -17.13
C PHE A 30 -9.73 4.36 -16.07
N GLY A 31 -9.90 5.68 -16.04
CA GLY A 31 -9.22 6.56 -15.09
C GLY A 31 -7.69 6.63 -15.26
N VAL A 32 -7.17 6.38 -16.47
CA VAL A 32 -5.73 6.55 -16.76
C VAL A 32 -5.28 7.97 -16.44
N GLY A 33 -4.15 8.09 -15.76
CA GLY A 33 -3.56 9.35 -15.29
C GLY A 33 -4.07 9.84 -13.94
N ARG A 34 -5.10 9.21 -13.34
CA ARG A 34 -5.66 9.59 -12.04
C ARG A 34 -4.84 9.02 -10.89
N VAL A 35 -4.92 9.70 -9.74
CA VAL A 35 -4.25 9.29 -8.51
C VAL A 35 -5.22 8.57 -7.58
N ILE A 36 -4.80 7.42 -7.07
CA ILE A 36 -5.51 6.60 -6.09
C ILE A 36 -4.65 6.46 -4.83
N VAL A 37 -5.32 6.36 -3.68
CA VAL A 37 -4.71 6.10 -2.37
C VAL A 37 -5.31 4.83 -1.79
N ARG A 38 -4.51 4.12 -0.98
CA ARG A 38 -5.00 3.01 -0.17
C ARG A 38 -5.22 3.47 1.26
N SER A 39 -6.35 3.11 1.85
CA SER A 39 -6.66 3.47 3.24
C SER A 39 -5.63 2.93 4.23
N VAL A 40 -5.06 1.74 3.98
CA VAL A 40 -3.96 1.18 4.79
C VAL A 40 -2.73 2.08 4.84
N PHE A 41 -2.47 2.89 3.80
CA PHE A 41 -1.33 3.79 3.78
C PHE A 41 -1.55 5.09 4.53
N GLN A 42 -2.80 5.42 4.89
CA GLN A 42 -3.10 6.58 5.76
C GLN A 42 -2.54 6.43 7.17
N ARG A 43 -2.05 5.24 7.54
CA ARG A 43 -1.33 5.02 8.81
C ARG A 43 0.00 5.77 8.86
N TYR A 44 0.61 6.04 7.71
CA TYR A 44 1.86 6.78 7.64
C TYR A 44 1.55 8.26 7.40
N PRO A 45 2.20 9.20 8.12
CA PRO A 45 1.98 10.64 7.91
C PRO A 45 2.54 11.12 6.56
N GLU A 46 3.45 10.35 5.98
CA GLU A 46 4.09 10.63 4.70
C GLU A 46 3.15 10.32 3.50
N PRO A 47 3.11 11.17 2.47
CA PRO A 47 2.25 10.99 1.31
C PRO A 47 2.58 9.69 0.57
N SER A 48 1.56 8.85 0.40
CA SER A 48 1.66 7.56 -0.28
C SER A 48 0.48 7.39 -1.24
N PHE A 49 0.76 7.48 -2.53
CA PHE A 49 -0.25 7.41 -3.58
C PHE A 49 0.23 6.60 -4.79
N MET A 50 -0.70 6.22 -5.65
CA MET A 50 -0.44 5.46 -6.86
C MET A 50 -1.10 6.17 -8.03
N LYS A 51 -0.36 6.42 -9.11
CA LYS A 51 -0.90 7.00 -10.34
C LYS A 51 -1.16 5.89 -11.36
N ILE A 52 -2.36 5.84 -11.91
CA ILE A 52 -2.76 4.82 -12.89
C ILE A 52 -2.13 5.14 -14.24
N VAL A 53 -1.43 4.18 -14.85
CA VAL A 53 -0.77 4.33 -16.16
C VAL A 53 -1.47 3.48 -17.20
N LYS A 54 -1.72 2.21 -16.90
CA LYS A 54 -2.38 1.27 -17.81
C LYS A 54 -3.36 0.40 -17.03
N VAL A 55 -4.48 0.08 -17.67
CA VAL A 55 -5.50 -0.81 -17.13
C VAL A 55 -5.79 -1.89 -18.17
N GLU A 56 -5.80 -3.13 -17.73
CA GLU A 56 -6.31 -4.28 -18.49
C GLU A 56 -7.44 -4.94 -17.70
N THR A 57 -8.60 -5.04 -18.33
CA THR A 57 -9.75 -5.77 -17.79
C THR A 57 -9.54 -7.26 -18.04
N CYS A 58 -9.50 -8.06 -16.96
CA CYS A 58 -9.48 -9.50 -17.10
C CYS A 58 -10.92 -10.02 -17.28
N PRO A 59 -11.16 -10.99 -18.19
CA PRO A 59 -12.49 -11.56 -18.44
C PRO A 59 -12.97 -12.52 -17.33
N ASP A 60 -12.35 -12.50 -16.15
CA ASP A 60 -12.64 -13.45 -15.06
C ASP A 60 -13.86 -12.95 -14.24
N GLU A 61 -15.04 -13.44 -14.61
CA GLU A 61 -16.36 -12.96 -14.13
C GLU A 61 -16.56 -13.13 -12.62
N GLU A 62 -15.94 -14.15 -11.99
CA GLU A 62 -16.23 -14.50 -10.60
C GLU A 62 -15.61 -13.54 -9.57
N ARG A 63 -14.49 -12.89 -9.91
CA ARG A 63 -13.67 -12.20 -8.90
C ARG A 63 -13.48 -10.71 -9.13
N ARG A 64 -14.10 -10.14 -10.19
CA ARG A 64 -14.03 -8.71 -10.54
C ARG A 64 -12.61 -8.16 -10.42
N ARG A 65 -11.64 -8.92 -10.93
CA ARG A 65 -10.21 -8.56 -10.84
C ARG A 65 -9.85 -7.68 -12.03
N VAL A 66 -9.01 -6.69 -11.77
CA VAL A 66 -8.41 -5.84 -12.80
C VAL A 66 -6.91 -5.95 -12.67
N ARG A 67 -6.22 -5.98 -13.82
CA ARG A 67 -4.78 -5.79 -13.85
C ARG A 67 -4.49 -4.31 -14.13
N VAL A 68 -3.84 -3.64 -13.18
CA VAL A 68 -3.54 -2.21 -13.28
C VAL A 68 -2.05 -1.99 -13.09
N TRP A 69 -1.42 -1.23 -13.99
CA TRP A 69 -0.06 -0.73 -13.81
C TRP A 69 -0.10 0.67 -13.24
N VAL A 70 0.64 0.85 -12.15
CA VAL A 70 0.70 2.13 -11.44
C VAL A 70 2.14 2.58 -11.21
N GLU A 71 2.34 3.90 -11.28
CA GLU A 71 3.50 4.53 -10.66
C GLU A 71 3.21 4.66 -9.17
N LYS A 72 3.99 3.95 -8.34
CA LYS A 72 3.79 3.93 -6.90
C LYS A 72 4.74 4.89 -6.21
N THR A 73 4.19 5.81 -5.44
CA THR A 73 4.92 6.62 -4.48
C THR A 73 4.55 6.12 -3.08
N PHE A 74 5.55 5.68 -2.32
CA PHE A 74 5.36 5.18 -0.97
C PHE A 74 6.29 5.93 -0.03
N ARG A 75 5.74 6.50 1.04
CA ARG A 75 6.55 7.17 2.06
C ARG A 75 7.43 8.28 1.46
N GLY A 76 6.84 9.09 0.57
CA GLY A 76 7.56 10.12 -0.19
C GLY A 76 8.52 9.62 -1.27
N ARG A 77 8.78 8.31 -1.38
CA ARG A 77 9.71 7.74 -2.37
C ARG A 77 8.98 7.20 -3.59
N LYS A 78 9.31 7.75 -4.76
CA LYS A 78 8.83 7.23 -6.05
C LYS A 78 9.56 5.93 -6.39
N GLN A 79 8.82 4.86 -6.66
CA GLN A 79 9.40 3.63 -7.16
C GLN A 79 9.74 3.79 -8.64
N PRO A 80 10.96 3.41 -9.09
CA PRO A 80 11.38 3.60 -10.47
C PRO A 80 10.64 2.66 -11.44
N ALA A 81 10.23 1.48 -10.98
CA ALA A 81 9.50 0.51 -11.77
C ALA A 81 7.99 0.69 -11.62
N LEU A 82 7.27 0.47 -12.73
CA LEU A 82 5.82 0.35 -12.72
C LEU A 82 5.41 -0.87 -11.89
N THR A 83 4.54 -0.64 -10.91
CA THR A 83 4.03 -1.71 -10.06
C THR A 83 2.75 -2.27 -10.65
N GLU A 84 2.71 -3.59 -10.88
CA GLU A 84 1.48 -4.28 -11.26
C GLU A 84 0.61 -4.54 -10.02
N ILE A 85 -0.66 -4.18 -10.10
CA ILE A 85 -1.70 -4.52 -9.14
C ILE A 85 -2.67 -5.49 -9.81
N TYR A 86 -2.56 -6.77 -9.44
CA TYR A 86 -3.51 -7.80 -9.87
C TYR A 86 -4.14 -8.49 -8.65
N ARG A 87 -3.34 -9.12 -7.80
CA ARG A 87 -3.81 -9.92 -6.66
C ARG A 87 -4.61 -9.13 -5.61
N THR A 88 -4.36 -7.82 -5.50
CA THR A 88 -4.97 -6.96 -4.49
C THR A 88 -6.14 -6.15 -5.04
N SER A 89 -6.42 -6.22 -6.35
CA SER A 89 -7.43 -5.38 -7.03
C SER A 89 -8.85 -5.52 -6.47
N TYR A 90 -9.20 -6.71 -5.98
CA TYR A 90 -10.52 -6.99 -5.39
C TYR A 90 -10.73 -6.36 -4.02
N LYS A 91 -9.67 -5.92 -3.33
CA LYS A 91 -9.81 -5.37 -1.97
C LYS A 91 -10.47 -3.99 -2.02
N THR A 92 -11.42 -3.76 -1.11
CA THR A 92 -12.12 -2.48 -0.94
C THR A 92 -11.31 -1.48 -0.11
N ASP A 93 -10.06 -1.27 -0.51
CA ASP A 93 -9.09 -0.43 0.19
C ASP A 93 -8.74 0.83 -0.60
N TYR A 94 -9.28 0.99 -1.81
CA TYR A 94 -8.90 2.05 -2.72
C TYR A 94 -9.85 3.24 -2.64
N GLN A 95 -9.26 4.43 -2.67
CA GLN A 95 -9.97 5.71 -2.71
C GLN A 95 -9.42 6.55 -3.86
N LEU A 96 -10.34 7.11 -4.64
CA LEU A 96 -10.01 8.00 -5.74
C LEU A 96 -9.87 9.43 -5.20
N ILE A 97 -8.76 10.09 -5.53
CA ILE A 97 -8.54 11.47 -5.12
C ILE A 97 -9.23 12.44 -6.10
N PRO A 98 -9.91 13.49 -5.62
CA PRO A 98 -10.42 14.55 -6.47
C PRO A 98 -9.30 15.29 -7.21
N LYS A 99 -9.53 15.70 -8.47
CA LYS A 99 -8.50 16.37 -9.30
C LYS A 99 -7.86 17.60 -8.64
N LYS A 100 -8.64 18.33 -7.84
CA LYS A 100 -8.17 19.54 -7.14
C LYS A 100 -7.06 19.22 -6.13
N ASP A 101 -7.13 18.06 -5.50
CA ASP A 101 -6.25 17.67 -4.40
C ASP A 101 -5.02 16.89 -4.88
N GLU A 102 -5.04 16.40 -6.13
CA GLU A 102 -3.91 15.68 -6.73
C GLU A 102 -2.63 16.54 -6.75
N ALA A 103 -2.76 17.83 -7.09
CA ALA A 103 -1.63 18.76 -7.13
C ALA A 103 -0.98 18.96 -5.75
N SER A 104 -1.79 19.03 -4.69
CA SER A 104 -1.30 19.18 -3.33
C SER A 104 -0.50 17.96 -2.87
N LEU A 105 -0.93 16.75 -3.25
CA LEU A 105 -0.21 15.52 -2.89
C LEU A 105 1.11 15.39 -3.63
N LEU A 106 1.14 15.78 -4.91
CA LEU A 106 2.36 15.81 -5.71
C LEU A 106 3.37 16.81 -5.14
N ALA A 107 2.92 17.99 -4.71
CA ALA A 107 3.77 18.97 -4.03
C ALA A 107 4.33 18.43 -2.71
N ALA A 108 3.48 17.82 -1.88
CA ALA A 108 3.87 17.27 -0.58
C ALA A 108 4.95 16.17 -0.67
N VAL A 109 5.09 15.48 -1.80
CA VAL A 109 6.17 14.49 -2.00
C VAL A 109 7.53 15.15 -2.11
N ASN A 110 7.62 16.35 -2.69
CA ASN A 110 8.89 17.05 -2.85
C ASN A 110 9.42 17.60 -1.52
N ASP A 111 8.51 17.89 -0.58
CA ASP A 111 8.86 18.44 0.74
C ASP A 111 9.33 17.37 1.73
N VAL A 112 9.07 16.10 1.46
CA VAL A 112 9.50 14.99 2.32
C VAL A 112 10.95 14.70 2.02
N SER A 113 11.85 15.38 2.74
CA SER A 113 13.25 14.98 2.81
C SER A 113 13.28 13.57 3.41
N ALA A 114 13.70 12.61 2.59
CA ALA A 114 13.84 11.23 3.03
C ALA A 114 14.92 11.19 4.13
N SER A 115 14.51 11.23 5.40
CA SER A 115 15.42 10.99 6.51
C SER A 115 15.97 9.58 6.36
N GLU A 116 17.23 9.46 5.98
CA GLU A 116 17.91 8.17 5.92
C GLU A 116 18.14 7.71 7.36
N GLU A 117 17.29 6.80 7.83
CA GLU A 117 17.54 6.10 9.09
C GLU A 117 18.70 5.12 8.86
N ILE A 118 19.86 5.44 9.43
CA ILE A 118 21.01 4.54 9.44
C ILE A 118 20.68 3.39 10.39
N LEU A 119 20.30 2.25 9.81
CA LEU A 119 20.09 1.02 10.57
C LEU A 119 21.45 0.43 10.97
N PRO A 120 21.54 -0.23 12.13
CA PRO A 120 22.75 -0.92 12.53
C PRO A 120 23.07 -2.06 11.56
N ASN A 121 24.32 -2.10 11.07
CA ASN A 121 24.79 -3.15 10.14
C ASN A 121 24.92 -4.54 10.79
N LYS A 122 24.77 -4.65 12.11
CA LYS A 122 24.91 -5.90 12.86
C LYS A 122 23.79 -6.00 13.88
N VAL A 123 23.20 -7.19 13.97
CA VAL A 123 22.24 -7.56 15.00
C VAL A 123 22.77 -8.83 15.66
N GLU A 124 22.59 -8.95 16.98
CA GLU A 124 22.99 -10.16 17.67
C GLU A 124 22.17 -11.36 17.22
N MET A 125 22.86 -12.48 17.03
CA MET A 125 22.24 -13.74 16.65
C MET A 125 21.34 -14.27 17.79
N PRO A 126 20.17 -14.86 17.48
CA PRO A 126 19.31 -15.47 18.48
C PRO A 126 20.05 -16.55 19.30
N PRO A 127 19.73 -16.72 20.60
CA PRO A 127 20.52 -17.53 21.53
C PRO A 127 20.60 -19.02 21.15
N LEU A 128 19.57 -19.56 20.50
CA LEU A 128 19.59 -20.93 20.00
C LEU A 128 20.61 -21.11 18.88
N MET A 129 20.64 -20.16 17.94
CA MET A 129 21.49 -20.17 16.76
C MET A 129 22.98 -20.01 17.15
N LYS A 130 23.28 -19.15 18.13
CA LYS A 130 24.64 -19.03 18.71
C LYS A 130 25.17 -20.40 19.18
N LYS A 131 24.35 -21.22 19.84
CA LYS A 131 24.77 -22.54 20.36
C LYS A 131 25.13 -23.56 19.27
N TYR A 132 24.50 -23.49 18.09
CA TYR A 132 24.79 -24.41 17.00
C TYR A 132 26.08 -24.02 16.27
N ASP A 133 26.35 -22.74 16.06
CA ASP A 133 27.60 -22.28 15.43
C ASP A 133 28.84 -22.69 16.24
N TYR A 134 28.83 -22.53 17.57
CA TYR A 134 29.95 -22.99 18.42
C TYR A 134 30.20 -24.50 18.31
N ARG A 135 29.17 -25.29 17.95
CA ARG A 135 29.26 -26.75 17.84
C ARG A 135 29.73 -27.21 16.45
N PHE A 136 29.52 -26.40 15.42
CA PHE A 136 30.02 -26.65 14.05
C PHE A 136 31.46 -26.17 13.85
N ILE A 137 31.91 -25.15 14.59
CA ILE A 137 33.28 -24.61 14.51
C ILE A 137 34.31 -25.49 15.27
N GLN A 138 33.86 -26.43 16.10
CA GLN A 138 34.71 -27.33 16.90
C GLN A 138 35.03 -28.69 16.23
N PHE A 139 34.78 -28.85 14.93
CA PHE A 139 35.17 -30.03 14.16
C PHE A 139 36.29 -29.71 13.16
#